data_AF-A0A367IWY7-F1
#
_entry.id   AF-A0A367IWY7-F1
#
_cell.length_a   1.000
_cell.length_b   1.000
_cell.length_c   1.000
_cell.angle_alpha   90.00
_cell.angle_beta   90.00
_cell.angle_gamma   90.00
#
_symmetry.space_group_name_H-M   'P 1'
#
loop_
_entity.id
_entity.type
_entity.pdbx_description
1 polymer ?
#
loop_
_entity_poly.entity_id
_entity_poly.type
_entity_poly.pdbx_seq_one_letter_code
_entity_poly.pdbx_strand_id
1 'polypeptide(L)'
;MDEFKSALIQTYGPSVQDHKIKANEELHSLGFKEHKETIEQFLDRFHALRIRSGVRGSHVLISYLLRAFPSNLVLTINITFASASTNDNNNVDFV
;
A
#
# COMPACT_ATOMS: atom_id res chain seq x y z
N MET A 1 -1.22 -15.46 36.48
CA MET A 1 -0.23 -15.13 35.44
C MET A 1 -0.90 -14.64 34.16
N ASP A 2 -1.93 -15.34 33.66
CA ASP A 2 -2.65 -14.92 32.44
C ASP A 2 -3.53 -13.67 32.61
N GLU A 3 -4.08 -13.45 33.79
CA GLU A 3 -4.87 -12.25 34.10
C GLU A 3 -4.02 -10.96 34.04
N PHE A 4 -2.82 -11.00 34.62
CA PHE A 4 -1.85 -9.90 34.54
C PHE A 4 -1.42 -9.60 33.09
N LYS A 5 -1.12 -10.63 32.30
CA LYS A 5 -0.79 -10.46 30.87
C LYS A 5 -1.94 -9.86 30.08
N SER A 6 -3.16 -10.32 30.32
CA SER A 6 -4.36 -9.84 29.62
C SER A 6 -4.65 -8.37 29.95
N ALA A 7 -4.54 -7.98 31.23
CA ALA A 7 -4.68 -6.59 31.65
C ALA A 7 -3.62 -5.68 31.02
N LEU A 8 -2.37 -6.16 30.91
CA LEU A 8 -1.29 -5.41 30.28
C LEU A 8 -1.54 -5.18 28.77
N ILE A 9 -1.96 -6.23 28.05
CA ILE A 9 -2.28 -6.15 26.62
C ILE A 9 -3.51 -5.27 26.38
N GLN A 10 -4.52 -5.34 27.25
CA GLN A 10 -5.71 -4.50 27.10
C GLN A 10 -5.42 -3.02 27.37
N THR A 11 -4.51 -2.71 28.30
CA THR A 11 -4.20 -1.33 28.71
C THR A 11 -3.14 -0.67 27.82
N TYR A 12 -2.13 -1.44 27.39
CA TYR A 12 -0.95 -0.92 26.68
C TYR A 12 -0.62 -1.68 25.40
N GLY A 13 -1.38 -2.73 25.07
CA GLY A 13 -1.17 -3.48 23.84
C GLY A 13 -1.60 -2.67 22.61
N PRO A 14 -1.11 -3.06 21.42
CA PRO A 14 -1.46 -2.38 20.19
C PRO A 14 -2.97 -2.44 19.97
N SER A 15 -3.57 -1.29 19.70
CA SER A 15 -4.96 -1.21 19.34
C SER A 15 -5.20 -1.76 17.93
N VAL A 16 -6.46 -2.05 17.61
CA VAL A 16 -6.88 -2.36 16.24
C VAL A 16 -6.47 -1.25 15.27
N GLN A 17 -6.45 0.00 15.73
CA GLN A 17 -6.04 1.14 14.92
C GLN A 17 -4.53 1.10 14.62
N ASP A 18 -3.70 0.77 15.61
CA ASP A 18 -2.25 0.62 15.43
C ASP A 18 -1.92 -0.48 14.42
N HIS A 19 -2.67 -1.58 14.45
CA HIS A 19 -2.53 -2.66 13.46
C HIS A 19 -2.89 -2.20 12.04
N LYS A 20 -3.93 -1.37 11.88
CA LYS A 20 -4.30 -0.80 10.58
C LYS A 20 -3.25 0.18 10.05
N ILE A 21 -2.73 1.05 10.92
CA ILE A 21 -1.68 2.01 10.57
C ILE A 21 -0.44 1.25 10.09
N LYS A 22 0.04 0.27 10.88
CA LYS A 22 1.18 -0.56 10.51
C LYS A 22 0.97 -1.30 9.18
N ALA A 23 -0.22 -1.86 8.96
CA ALA A 23 -0.53 -2.52 7.70
C ALA A 23 -0.57 -1.55 6.51
N ASN A 24 -0.98 -0.29 6.73
CA ASN A 24 -0.94 0.74 5.69
C ASN A 24 0.50 1.17 5.37
N GLU A 25 1.36 1.29 6.37
CA GLU A 25 2.79 1.56 6.18
C GLU A 25 3.48 0.41 5.41
N GLU A 26 3.17 -0.85 5.77
CA GLU A 26 3.63 -2.04 5.05
C GLU A 26 3.10 -2.06 3.60
N LEU A 27 1.85 -1.68 3.38
CA LEU A 27 1.25 -1.61 2.03
C LEU A 27 1.91 -0.52 1.17
N HIS A 28 2.14 0.66 1.75
CA HIS A 28 2.75 1.80 1.07
C HIS A 28 4.23 1.57 0.71
N SER A 29 4.95 0.80 1.53
CA SER A 29 6.36 0.45 1.33
C SER A 29 6.56 -0.87 0.56
N LEU A 30 5.46 -1.50 0.11
CA LEU A 30 5.52 -2.78 -0.57
C LEU A 30 6.21 -2.62 -1.93
N GLY A 31 7.31 -3.34 -2.13
CA GLY A 31 7.99 -3.45 -3.42
C GLY A 31 7.83 -4.84 -4.02
N PHE A 32 7.69 -4.88 -5.35
CA PHE A 32 7.77 -6.10 -6.15
C PHE A 32 9.22 -6.60 -6.16
N LYS A 33 9.45 -7.83 -5.72
CA LYS A 33 10.79 -8.43 -5.67
C LYS A 33 11.05 -9.20 -6.96
N GLU A 34 11.52 -8.47 -7.98
CA GLU A 34 11.94 -9.05 -9.25
C GLU A 34 12.92 -10.22 -8.99
N HIS A 35 12.63 -11.38 -9.59
CA HIS A 35 13.35 -12.66 -9.43
C HIS A 35 13.12 -13.45 -8.13
N LYS A 36 12.34 -12.96 -7.16
CA LYS A 36 12.02 -13.69 -5.92
C LYS A 36 10.56 -14.02 -5.75
N GLU A 37 9.67 -13.36 -6.48
CA GLU A 37 8.24 -13.62 -6.45
C GLU A 37 7.62 -13.48 -7.85
N THR A 38 6.53 -14.22 -8.09
CA THR A 38 5.69 -14.01 -9.27
C THR A 38 4.75 -12.83 -9.07
N ILE A 39 4.13 -12.36 -10.15
CA ILE A 39 3.16 -11.26 -10.09
C ILE A 39 1.94 -11.64 -9.24
N GLU A 40 1.48 -12.89 -9.31
CA GLU A 40 0.36 -13.40 -8.52
C GLU A 40 0.70 -13.38 -7.02
N GLN A 41 1.90 -13.85 -6.65
CA GLN A 41 2.37 -13.83 -5.26
C GLN A 41 2.46 -12.41 -4.70
N PHE A 42 2.90 -11.45 -5.53
CA PHE A 42 2.90 -10.04 -5.16
C PHE A 42 1.47 -9.50 -4.97
N LEU A 43 0.55 -9.80 -5.89
CA LEU A 43 -0.84 -9.36 -5.80
C LEU A 43 -1.55 -9.94 -4.58
N ASP A 44 -1.27 -11.18 -4.21
CA ASP A 44 -1.79 -11.81 -2.99
C ASP A 44 -1.31 -11.07 -1.73
N ARG A 45 -0.01 -10.75 -1.67
CA ARG A 45 0.57 -9.95 -0.57
C ARG A 45 -0.05 -8.55 -0.49
N PHE A 46 -0.18 -7.89 -1.64
CA PHE A 46 -0.80 -6.57 -1.74
C PHE A 46 -2.26 -6.62 -1.26
N HIS A 47 -3.02 -7.63 -1.67
CA HIS A 47 -4.42 -7.79 -1.28
C HIS A 47 -4.57 -8.07 0.22
N ALA A 48 -3.72 -8.92 0.79
CA ALA A 48 -3.71 -9.20 2.22
C ALA A 48 -3.45 -7.92 3.05
N LEU A 49 -2.50 -7.09 2.62
CA LEU A 49 -2.17 -5.82 3.27
C LEU A 49 -3.28 -4.77 3.09
N ARG A 50 -3.94 -4.72 1.92
CA ARG A 50 -5.13 -3.89 1.70
C ARG A 50 -6.25 -4.24 2.68
N ILE A 51 -6.55 -5.52 2.86
CA ILE A 51 -7.61 -5.95 3.79
C ILE A 51 -7.26 -5.54 5.23
N ARG A 52 -6.01 -5.78 5.66
CA ARG A 52 -5.53 -5.46 7.02
C ARG A 52 -5.48 -3.96 7.30
N SER A 53 -5.10 -3.14 6.33
CA SER A 53 -5.05 -1.68 6.45
C SER A 53 -6.43 -1.02 6.37
N GLY A 54 -7.40 -1.66 5.69
CA GLY A 54 -8.74 -1.11 5.48
C GLY A 54 -8.81 -0.04 4.39
N VAL A 55 -7.77 0.12 3.55
CA VAL A 55 -7.74 1.09 2.45
C VAL A 55 -8.74 0.71 1.36
N ARG A 56 -9.64 1.65 1.01
CA ARG A 56 -10.69 1.45 -0.01
C ARG A 56 -10.58 2.39 -1.21
N GLY A 57 -9.84 3.49 -1.13
CA GLY A 57 -9.70 4.46 -2.22
C GLY A 57 -8.98 3.85 -3.41
N SER A 58 -9.68 3.70 -4.54
CA SER A 58 -9.12 3.12 -5.77
C SER A 58 -7.88 3.87 -6.26
N HIS A 59 -7.90 5.21 -6.24
CA HIS A 59 -6.75 6.04 -6.59
C HIS A 59 -5.53 5.79 -5.70
N VAL A 60 -5.73 5.63 -4.38
CA VAL A 60 -4.66 5.30 -3.43
C VAL A 60 -4.06 3.93 -3.76
N LEU A 61 -4.92 2.93 -3.97
CA LEU A 61 -4.47 1.57 -4.28
C LEU A 61 -3.70 1.51 -5.59
N ILE A 62 -4.15 2.22 -6.62
CA ILE A 62 -3.42 2.30 -7.89
C ILE A 62 -2.07 3.01 -7.69
N SER A 63 -2.03 4.10 -6.92
CA SER A 63 -0.76 4.80 -6.64
C SER A 63 0.25 3.91 -5.91
N TYR A 64 -0.20 3.11 -4.94
CA TYR A 64 0.65 2.16 -4.23
C TYR A 64 1.12 1.03 -5.15
N LEU A 65 0.23 0.51 -6.00
CA LEU A 65 0.54 -0.54 -6.95
C LEU A 65 1.63 -0.09 -7.94
N LEU A 66 1.50 1.11 -8.51
CA LEU A 66 2.50 1.64 -9.43
C LEU A 66 3.83 1.91 -8.74
N ARG A 67 3.82 2.40 -7.51
CA ARG A 67 5.04 2.61 -6.72
C ARG A 67 5.76 1.30 -6.39
N ALA A 68 5.01 0.21 -6.26
CA ALA A 68 5.55 -1.09 -5.95
C ALA A 68 6.31 -1.73 -7.11
N PHE A 69 6.01 -1.34 -8.36
CA PHE A 69 6.64 -1.89 -9.54
C PHE A 69 7.91 -1.12 -9.95
N PRO A 70 8.93 -1.82 -10.47
CA PRO A 70 10.07 -1.18 -11.11
C PRO A 70 9.63 -0.42 -12.38
N SER A 71 10.38 0.63 -12.72
CA SER A 71 9.99 1.60 -13.77
C SER A 71 9.80 0.97 -15.15
N ASN A 72 10.56 -0.08 -15.48
CA ASN A 72 10.42 -0.87 -16.71
C ASN A 72 9.03 -1.53 -16.82
N LEU A 73 8.52 -2.10 -15.73
CA LEU A 73 7.18 -2.70 -15.71
C LEU A 73 6.10 -1.63 -15.75
N VAL A 74 6.26 -0.54 -15.01
CA VAL A 74 5.32 0.60 -15.06
C VAL A 74 5.16 1.15 -16.48
N LEU A 75 6.26 1.31 -17.22
CA LEU A 75 6.22 1.77 -18.62
C LEU A 75 5.49 0.80 -19.56
N THR A 76 5.47 -0.48 -19.23
CA THR A 76 4.75 -1.51 -20.02
C THR A 76 3.24 -1.45 -19.76
N ILE A 77 2.85 -1.07 -18.55
CA ILE A 77 1.45 -0.88 -18.20
C ILE A 77 1.06 0.52 -18.69
N ASN A 78 0.46 0.60 -19.89
CA ASN A 78 -0.07 1.85 -20.45
C ASN A 78 -1.30 2.35 -19.66
N ILE A 79 -1.15 2.64 -18.35
CA ILE A 79 -2.17 3.27 -17.53
C ILE A 79 -2.16 4.75 -17.91
N THR A 80 -3.01 5.11 -18.86
CA THR A 80 -3.42 6.49 -19.02
C THR A 80 -4.27 6.83 -17.81
N PHE A 81 -3.69 7.49 -16.81
CA PHE A 81 -4.50 8.21 -15.85
C PHE A 81 -5.25 9.26 -16.64
N ALA A 82 -6.54 9.02 -16.89
CA ALA A 82 -7.44 10.11 -17.16
C ALA A 82 -7.42 10.97 -15.89
N SER A 83 -6.43 11.86 -15.79
CA SER A 83 -6.56 13.02 -14.94
C SER A 83 -7.91 13.59 -15.31
N ALA A 84 -8.78 13.77 -14.32
CA ALA A 84 -9.86 14.70 -14.49
C ALA A 84 -9.18 16.02 -14.86
N SER A 85 -9.16 16.29 -16.16
CA SER A 85 -8.69 17.51 -16.78
C SER A 85 -9.51 18.63 -16.15
N THR A 86 -8.99 19.15 -15.05
CA THR A 86 -9.01 20.59 -14.88
C THR A 86 -7.87 21.05 -15.75
N ASN A 87 -8.24 21.64 -16.89
CA ASN A 87 -7.40 22.61 -17.58
C ASN A 87 -6.70 23.44 -16.51
N ASP A 88 -5.40 23.31 -16.38
CA ASP A 88 -4.52 24.41 -16.73
C ASP A 88 -3.09 23.91 -16.84
N ASN A 89 -2.46 24.34 -17.93
CA ASN A 89 -1.02 24.32 -18.11
C ASN A 89 -0.35 24.75 -16.80
N ASN A 90 0.53 23.92 -16.24
CA ASN A 90 1.89 24.36 -15.94
C ASN A 90 2.78 23.18 -15.52
N ASN A 91 3.87 23.09 -16.26
CA ASN A 91 5.14 22.42 -16.00
C ASN A 91 5.43 22.17 -14.52
N VAL A 92 5.74 20.93 -14.14
CA VAL A 92 6.31 20.63 -12.82
C VAL A 92 7.57 19.78 -13.00
N ASP A 93 8.71 20.46 -12.83
CA ASP A 93 10.02 19.87 -12.58
C ASP A 93 9.99 19.07 -11.27
N PHE A 94 10.62 17.89 -11.28
CA PHE A 94 10.87 17.12 -10.07
C PHE A 94 12.19 17.59 -9.43
N VAL A 95 12.10 18.11 -8.20
CA VAL A 95 13.22 18.26 -7.24
C VAL A 95 13.06 17.22 -6.15
#